data_AF-A0A0F6HCW9-F1
#
_entry.id   AF-A0A0F6HCW9-F1
#
_cell.length_a   1.000
_cell.length_b   1.000
_cell.length_c   1.000
_cell.angle_alpha   90.00
_cell.angle_beta   90.00
_cell.angle_gamma   90.00
#
_symmetry.space_group_name_H-M   'P 1'
#
loop_
_entity.id
_entity.type
_entity.pdbx_description
1 polymer ?
#
loop_
_entity_poly.entity_id
_entity_poly.type
_entity_poly.pdbx_seq_one_letter_code
_entity_poly.pdbx_strand_id
1 'polypeptide(L)'
;MQTKSILNRKHTFLVRVVLTVILLVFSGNCSYSESLRESLRNYFLVKAALQFNEHISNNEWSEAALIAHLYSLTIPILGIGNAPLTGFKSGNTYSSAREFFAADLIAYTGITKDFGLLFLGNQMIPNDVTDPRLYFNLACLYAIQRDKEEMLHNVAIALRLGQSPKDFLTDSDFDGFKKDPDFIRIVTGRSAAPFSK
;
A
#
# COMPACT_ATOMS: atom_id res chain seq x y z
N MET A 1 -11.44 -23.81 -19.39
CA MET A 1 -11.25 -22.96 -20.58
C MET A 1 -11.47 -21.49 -20.18
N GLN A 2 -10.53 -20.90 -19.42
CA GLN A 2 -10.69 -19.52 -18.87
C GLN A 2 -9.35 -18.76 -18.71
N THR A 3 -8.22 -19.45 -18.84
CA THR A 3 -6.87 -18.93 -18.65
C THR A 3 -6.39 -17.98 -19.76
N LYS A 4 -6.84 -18.19 -21.01
CA LYS A 4 -6.45 -17.33 -22.15
C LYS A 4 -7.02 -15.90 -22.07
N SER A 5 -8.16 -15.69 -21.41
CA SER A 5 -8.82 -14.38 -21.31
C SER A 5 -8.11 -13.43 -20.33
N ILE A 6 -7.66 -13.97 -19.19
CA ILE A 6 -7.01 -13.19 -18.12
C ILE A 6 -5.59 -12.80 -18.52
N LEU A 7 -4.84 -13.73 -19.14
CA LEU A 7 -3.49 -13.46 -19.64
C LEU A 7 -3.49 -12.35 -20.70
N ASN A 8 -4.51 -12.33 -21.57
CA ASN A 8 -4.67 -11.30 -22.59
C ASN A 8 -5.01 -9.92 -21.97
N ARG A 9 -5.76 -9.89 -20.86
CA ARG A 9 -6.10 -8.65 -20.14
C ARG A 9 -4.91 -8.04 -19.38
N LYS A 10 -4.08 -8.87 -18.73
CA LYS A 10 -2.85 -8.45 -18.02
C LYS A 10 -1.82 -7.87 -19.00
N HIS A 11 -1.56 -8.57 -20.11
CA HIS A 11 -0.68 -8.05 -21.19
C HIS A 11 -1.19 -6.74 -21.80
N THR A 12 -2.50 -6.59 -21.99
CA THR A 12 -3.10 -5.39 -22.59
C THR A 12 -2.90 -4.15 -21.72
N PHE A 13 -2.94 -4.27 -20.39
CA PHE A 13 -2.70 -3.12 -19.51
C PHE A 13 -1.23 -2.70 -19.52
N LEU A 14 -0.30 -3.64 -19.37
CA LEU A 14 1.14 -3.36 -19.37
C LEU A 14 1.55 -2.66 -20.68
N VAL A 15 1.07 -3.18 -21.82
CA VAL A 15 1.29 -2.58 -23.14
C VAL A 15 0.68 -1.18 -23.23
N ARG A 16 -0.51 -0.95 -22.67
CA ARG A 16 -1.14 0.38 -22.64
C ARG A 16 -0.43 1.38 -21.75
N VAL A 17 0.06 0.96 -20.57
CA VAL A 17 0.86 1.83 -19.68
C VAL A 17 2.15 2.20 -20.39
N VAL A 18 2.88 1.22 -20.92
CA VAL A 18 4.14 1.45 -21.62
C VAL A 18 3.93 2.34 -22.85
N LEU A 19 2.91 2.07 -23.68
CA LEU A 19 2.57 2.94 -24.82
C LEU A 19 2.19 4.34 -24.39
N THR A 20 1.42 4.50 -23.29
CA THR A 20 1.02 5.83 -22.82
C THR A 20 2.18 6.59 -22.22
N VAL A 21 3.05 5.93 -21.45
CA VAL A 21 4.29 6.53 -20.92
C VAL A 21 5.22 6.93 -22.06
N ILE A 22 5.40 6.06 -23.06
CA ILE A 22 6.15 6.38 -24.28
C ILE A 22 5.51 7.58 -24.98
N LEU A 23 4.21 7.57 -25.23
CA LEU A 23 3.51 8.71 -25.85
C LEU A 23 3.65 10.00 -25.03
N LEU A 24 3.54 9.94 -23.71
CA LEU A 24 3.70 11.08 -22.80
C LEU A 24 5.13 11.64 -22.82
N VAL A 25 6.14 10.76 -22.85
CA VAL A 25 7.56 11.14 -22.91
C VAL A 25 7.93 11.71 -24.28
N PHE A 26 7.49 11.09 -25.38
CA PHE A 26 7.81 11.52 -26.75
C PHE A 26 6.98 12.70 -27.24
N SER A 27 5.84 12.99 -26.61
CA SER A 27 5.04 14.19 -26.87
C SER A 27 5.38 15.35 -25.93
N GLY A 28 6.57 15.38 -25.33
CA GLY A 28 7.05 16.39 -24.36
C GLY A 28 6.92 17.88 -24.75
N ASN A 29 6.31 18.20 -25.90
CA ASN A 29 5.90 19.52 -26.36
C ASN A 29 4.38 19.76 -26.40
N CYS A 30 3.53 18.82 -25.97
CA CYS A 30 2.08 18.97 -25.93
C CYS A 30 1.63 19.34 -24.51
N SER A 31 1.15 20.58 -24.33
CA SER A 31 0.43 20.96 -23.12
C SER A 31 -0.91 20.20 -23.09
N TYR A 32 -0.97 19.09 -22.36
CA TYR A 32 -2.24 18.44 -22.04
C TYR A 32 -3.14 19.41 -21.27
N SER A 33 -4.46 19.28 -21.44
CA SER A 33 -5.38 19.95 -20.52
C SER A 33 -5.21 19.35 -19.12
N GLU A 34 -5.32 20.17 -18.08
CA GLU A 34 -5.23 19.69 -16.69
C GLU A 34 -6.26 18.60 -16.39
N SER A 35 -7.44 18.68 -17.00
CA SER A 35 -8.49 17.64 -16.90
C SER A 35 -8.05 16.28 -17.46
N LEU A 36 -7.36 16.26 -18.61
CA LEU A 36 -6.84 15.02 -19.18
C LEU A 36 -5.68 14.47 -18.34
N ARG A 37 -4.79 15.34 -17.86
CA ARG A 37 -3.71 14.94 -16.93
C ARG A 37 -4.27 14.30 -15.68
N GLU A 38 -5.27 14.92 -15.05
CA GLU A 38 -5.92 14.39 -13.86
C GLU A 38 -6.61 13.04 -14.10
N SER A 39 -7.31 12.92 -15.23
CA SER A 39 -7.98 11.67 -15.62
C SER A 39 -6.97 10.53 -15.79
N LEU A 40 -5.85 10.78 -16.48
CA LEU A 40 -4.78 9.79 -16.67
C LEU A 40 -4.10 9.45 -15.34
N ARG A 41 -3.74 10.45 -14.54
CA ARG A 41 -3.14 10.29 -13.21
C ARG A 41 -3.96 9.34 -12.33
N ASN A 42 -5.26 9.59 -12.23
CA ASN A 42 -6.16 8.77 -11.42
C ASN A 42 -6.37 7.37 -12.02
N TYR A 43 -6.50 7.27 -13.35
CA TYR A 43 -6.63 5.99 -14.03
C TYR A 43 -5.42 5.07 -13.78
N PHE A 44 -4.20 5.59 -13.95
CA PHE A 44 -2.98 4.80 -13.76
C PHE A 44 -2.80 4.38 -12.31
N LEU A 45 -3.06 5.28 -11.35
CA LEU A 45 -3.01 4.96 -9.93
C LEU A 45 -3.96 3.81 -9.58
N VAL A 46 -5.25 3.94 -9.92
CA VAL A 46 -6.25 2.91 -9.59
C VAL A 46 -5.90 1.58 -10.23
N LYS A 47 -5.45 1.57 -11.48
CA LYS A 47 -5.10 0.32 -12.16
C LYS A 47 -3.85 -0.34 -11.59
N ALA A 48 -2.81 0.43 -11.31
CA ALA A 48 -1.60 -0.08 -10.69
C ALA A 48 -1.92 -0.65 -9.30
N ALA A 49 -2.65 0.09 -8.47
CA ALA A 49 -3.06 -0.33 -7.14
C ALA A 49 -3.84 -1.67 -7.16
N LEU A 50 -4.82 -1.81 -8.05
CA LEU A 50 -5.63 -3.04 -8.14
C LEU A 50 -4.83 -4.24 -8.65
N GLN A 51 -3.99 -4.04 -9.67
CA GLN A 51 -3.18 -5.14 -10.20
C GLN A 51 -2.08 -5.55 -9.22
N PHE A 52 -1.47 -4.58 -8.54
CA PHE A 52 -0.52 -4.88 -7.47
C PHE A 52 -1.19 -5.71 -6.39
N ASN A 53 -2.37 -5.29 -5.91
CA ASN A 53 -3.16 -6.03 -4.91
C ASN A 53 -3.49 -7.46 -5.37
N GLU A 54 -3.90 -7.62 -6.63
CA GLU A 54 -4.16 -8.94 -7.23
C GLU A 54 -2.89 -9.80 -7.21
N HIS A 55 -1.77 -9.27 -7.68
CA HIS A 55 -0.50 -10.00 -7.76
C HIS A 55 0.02 -10.42 -6.38
N ILE A 56 0.07 -9.51 -5.39
CA ILE A 56 0.49 -9.88 -4.02
C ILE A 56 -0.48 -10.87 -3.37
N SER A 57 -1.78 -10.79 -3.69
CA SER A 57 -2.78 -11.74 -3.18
C SER A 57 -2.59 -13.16 -3.72
N ASN A 58 -1.98 -13.27 -4.91
CA ASN A 58 -1.65 -14.53 -5.56
C ASN A 58 -0.19 -14.97 -5.33
N ASN A 59 0.58 -14.25 -4.50
CA ASN A 59 2.02 -14.42 -4.29
C ASN A 59 2.87 -14.26 -5.57
N GLU A 60 2.37 -13.49 -6.55
CA GLU A 60 3.06 -13.13 -7.81
C GLU A 60 3.98 -11.91 -7.56
N TRP A 61 5.02 -12.10 -6.72
CA TRP A 61 5.82 -10.99 -6.16
C TRP A 61 6.62 -10.20 -7.20
N SER A 62 7.16 -10.89 -8.22
CA SER A 62 7.93 -10.25 -9.30
C SER A 62 7.04 -9.40 -10.18
N GLU A 63 5.83 -9.89 -10.48
CA GLU A 63 4.82 -9.18 -11.24
C GLU A 63 4.31 -7.96 -10.48
N ALA A 64 4.08 -8.10 -9.17
CA ALA A 64 3.72 -6.97 -8.31
C ALA A 64 4.81 -5.88 -8.37
N ALA A 65 6.08 -6.24 -8.21
CA ALA A 65 7.18 -5.29 -8.30
C ALA A 65 7.24 -4.57 -9.65
N LEU A 66 7.04 -5.30 -10.75
CA LEU A 66 6.99 -4.72 -12.09
C LEU A 66 5.87 -3.68 -12.22
N ILE A 67 4.67 -3.94 -11.69
CA ILE A 67 3.57 -2.98 -11.69
C ILE A 67 3.94 -1.71 -10.92
N ALA A 68 4.56 -1.85 -9.74
CA ALA A 68 4.98 -0.71 -8.93
C ALA A 68 6.05 0.14 -9.63
N HIS A 69 7.04 -0.49 -10.26
CA HIS A 69 8.06 0.20 -11.05
C HIS A 69 7.46 0.93 -12.26
N LEU A 70 6.55 0.30 -13.00
CA LEU A 70 5.90 0.96 -14.14
C LEU A 70 5.07 2.16 -13.70
N TYR A 71 4.40 2.07 -12.54
CA TYR A 71 3.67 3.20 -11.99
C TYR A 71 4.60 4.36 -11.58
N SER A 72 5.75 4.07 -10.95
CA SER A 72 6.68 5.12 -10.51
C SER A 72 7.21 5.97 -11.66
N LEU A 73 7.36 5.39 -12.86
CA LEU A 73 7.75 6.11 -14.08
C LEU A 73 6.71 7.15 -14.53
N THR A 74 5.45 7.01 -14.12
CA THR A 74 4.37 7.96 -14.47
C THR A 74 4.39 9.20 -13.58
N ILE A 75 4.93 9.09 -12.36
CA ILE A 75 4.80 10.12 -11.31
C ILE A 75 5.46 11.46 -11.70
N PRO A 76 6.67 11.52 -12.28
CA PRO A 76 7.28 12.79 -12.67
C PRO A 76 6.48 13.57 -13.73
N ILE A 77 5.62 12.89 -14.50
CA ILE A 77 4.86 13.47 -15.61
C ILE A 77 3.44 13.84 -15.18
N LEU A 78 2.78 12.92 -14.46
CA LEU A 78 1.36 13.03 -14.12
C LEU A 78 1.13 13.45 -12.67
N GLY A 79 2.09 13.23 -11.78
CA GLY A 79 1.91 13.32 -10.33
C GLY A 79 1.18 12.11 -9.75
N ILE A 80 0.90 12.15 -8.44
CA ILE A 80 0.18 11.10 -7.71
C ILE A 80 -1.30 11.49 -7.58
N GLY A 81 -2.19 10.57 -7.98
CA GLY A 81 -3.65 10.76 -7.88
C GLY A 81 -4.20 10.51 -6.48
N ASN A 82 -5.52 10.66 -6.33
CA ASN A 82 -6.21 10.37 -5.06
C ASN A 82 -7.64 9.83 -5.25
N ALA A 83 -7.92 9.22 -6.40
CA ALA A 83 -9.24 8.65 -6.69
C ALA A 83 -9.60 7.49 -5.73
N PRO A 84 -10.89 7.25 -5.45
CA PRO A 84 -11.32 6.07 -4.71
C PRO A 84 -11.16 4.77 -5.53
N LEU A 85 -11.15 3.61 -4.87
CA LEU A 85 -11.17 2.29 -5.52
C LEU A 85 -11.88 1.23 -4.68
N THR A 86 -12.20 0.09 -5.28
CA THR A 86 -12.69 -1.11 -4.57
C THR A 86 -11.62 -2.20 -4.64
N GLY A 87 -11.11 -2.65 -3.48
CA GLY A 87 -10.00 -3.60 -3.42
C GLY A 87 -10.33 -4.95 -4.05
N PHE A 88 -9.38 -5.55 -4.77
CA PHE A 88 -9.59 -6.80 -5.50
C PHE A 88 -9.90 -7.96 -4.55
N LYS A 89 -9.09 -8.15 -3.51
CA LYS A 89 -9.26 -9.25 -2.55
C LYS A 89 -10.37 -9.00 -1.52
N SER A 90 -10.42 -7.78 -0.97
CA SER A 90 -11.35 -7.46 0.12
C SER A 90 -12.77 -7.16 -0.36
N GLY A 91 -12.94 -6.67 -1.58
CA GLY A 91 -14.21 -6.12 -2.06
C GLY A 91 -14.63 -4.82 -1.35
N ASN A 92 -13.83 -4.30 -0.42
CA ASN A 92 -14.10 -3.07 0.30
C ASN A 92 -13.82 -1.85 -0.58
N THR A 93 -14.60 -0.79 -0.39
CA THR A 93 -14.34 0.50 -1.05
C THR A 93 -13.46 1.37 -0.17
N TYR A 94 -12.44 1.94 -0.78
CA TYR A 94 -11.45 2.81 -0.16
C TYR A 94 -11.59 4.22 -0.77
N SER A 95 -11.57 5.23 0.09
CA SER A 95 -11.61 6.65 -0.28
C SER A 95 -10.40 7.09 -1.10
N SER A 96 -9.25 6.44 -0.89
CA SER A 96 -7.99 6.80 -1.53
C SER A 96 -7.24 5.59 -2.09
N ALA A 97 -7.08 5.58 -3.41
CA ALA A 97 -6.26 4.59 -4.12
C ALA A 97 -4.78 4.69 -3.76
N ARG A 98 -4.27 5.89 -3.45
CA ARG A 98 -2.86 6.07 -3.08
C ARG A 98 -2.56 5.50 -1.70
N GLU A 99 -3.46 5.68 -0.73
CA GLU A 99 -3.34 5.05 0.59
C GLU A 99 -3.42 3.53 0.47
N PHE A 100 -4.40 3.05 -0.31
CA PHE A 100 -4.56 1.62 -0.58
C PHE A 100 -3.29 1.02 -1.17
N PHE A 101 -2.69 1.68 -2.15
CA PHE A 101 -1.48 1.20 -2.80
C PHE A 101 -0.25 1.32 -1.90
N ALA A 102 -0.11 2.41 -1.13
CA ALA A 102 0.96 2.58 -0.16
C ALA A 102 0.95 1.47 0.89
N ALA A 103 -0.23 1.17 1.46
CA ALA A 103 -0.40 0.10 2.44
C ALA A 103 0.06 -1.26 1.88
N ASP A 104 -0.30 -1.57 0.64
CA ASP A 104 0.08 -2.81 -0.03
C ASP A 104 1.59 -2.87 -0.35
N LEU A 105 2.22 -1.75 -0.72
CA LEU A 105 3.68 -1.68 -0.93
C LEU A 105 4.46 -1.88 0.38
N ILE A 106 3.98 -1.32 1.49
CA ILE A 106 4.61 -1.48 2.81
C ILE A 106 4.51 -2.95 3.25
N ALA A 107 3.34 -3.58 3.08
CA ALA A 107 3.18 -5.01 3.35
C ALA A 107 4.08 -5.87 2.46
N TYR A 108 4.15 -5.54 1.17
CA TYR A 108 5.07 -6.19 0.23
C TYR A 108 6.51 -6.13 0.73
N THR A 109 7.03 -4.96 1.09
CA THR A 109 8.38 -4.81 1.65
C THR A 109 8.58 -5.61 2.93
N GLY A 110 7.57 -5.65 3.81
CA GLY A 110 7.60 -6.49 5.02
C GLY A 110 7.80 -7.98 4.71
N ILE A 111 7.13 -8.48 3.67
CA ILE A 111 7.17 -9.90 3.27
C ILE A 111 8.44 -10.23 2.48
N THR A 112 8.74 -9.46 1.43
CA THR A 112 9.81 -9.77 0.47
C THR A 112 11.18 -9.29 0.91
N LYS A 113 11.23 -8.36 1.87
CA LYS A 113 12.44 -7.60 2.25
C LYS A 113 13.03 -6.78 1.09
N ASP A 114 12.26 -6.54 0.05
CA ASP A 114 12.62 -5.59 -0.99
C ASP A 114 12.23 -4.17 -0.56
N PHE A 115 13.24 -3.43 -0.11
CA PHE A 115 13.11 -2.04 0.30
C PHE A 115 13.16 -1.05 -0.88
N GLY A 116 13.46 -1.51 -2.11
CA GLY A 116 13.57 -0.65 -3.29
C GLY A 116 12.25 0.07 -3.63
N LEU A 117 11.12 -0.54 -3.26
CA LEU A 117 9.78 0.03 -3.46
C LEU A 117 9.23 0.79 -2.24
N LEU A 118 9.91 0.74 -1.09
CA LEU A 118 9.44 1.42 0.12
C LEU A 118 9.41 2.95 -0.08
N PHE A 119 10.39 3.49 -0.82
CA PHE A 119 10.41 4.92 -1.17
C PHE A 119 9.14 5.34 -1.92
N LEU A 120 8.68 4.53 -2.88
CA LEU A 120 7.44 4.77 -3.61
C LEU A 120 6.22 4.72 -2.67
N GLY A 121 6.17 3.74 -1.77
CA GLY A 121 5.12 3.63 -0.75
C GLY A 121 5.04 4.90 0.10
N ASN A 122 6.18 5.36 0.62
CA ASN A 122 6.26 6.57 1.45
C ASN A 122 5.84 7.84 0.69
N GLN A 123 6.21 7.96 -0.59
CA GLN A 123 5.83 9.11 -1.43
C GLN A 123 4.30 9.21 -1.64
N MET A 124 3.57 8.10 -1.53
CA MET A 124 2.14 8.05 -1.75
C MET A 124 1.30 8.32 -0.48
N ILE A 125 1.92 8.40 0.70
CA ILE A 125 1.20 8.63 1.96
C ILE A 125 0.68 10.09 2.00
N PRO A 126 -0.64 10.32 2.11
CA PRO A 126 -1.21 11.64 2.38
C PRO A 126 -0.72 12.27 3.69
N ASN A 127 -0.93 13.58 3.84
CA ASN A 127 -0.94 14.20 5.18
C ASN A 127 -2.16 13.75 6.00
N ASP A 128 -3.30 13.54 5.33
CA ASP A 128 -4.60 13.20 5.88
C ASP A 128 -4.98 11.74 5.54
N VAL A 129 -4.35 10.80 6.24
CA VAL A 129 -4.61 9.36 6.04
C VAL A 129 -5.93 8.95 6.70
N THR A 130 -6.69 8.12 5.98
CA THR A 130 -7.99 7.59 6.39
C THR A 130 -8.04 6.06 6.42
N ASP A 131 -7.17 5.36 5.68
CA ASP A 131 -7.09 3.89 5.67
C ASP A 131 -6.22 3.38 6.84
N PRO A 132 -6.80 2.72 7.86
CA PRO A 132 -6.04 2.22 9.01
C PRO A 132 -4.97 1.19 8.63
N ARG A 133 -5.14 0.48 7.50
CA ARG A 133 -4.20 -0.57 7.07
C ARG A 133 -2.79 -0.03 6.81
N LEU A 134 -2.69 1.22 6.38
CA LEU A 134 -1.40 1.87 6.10
C LEU A 134 -0.54 1.88 7.36
N TYR A 135 -1.08 2.39 8.46
CA TYR A 135 -0.38 2.46 9.74
C TYR A 135 -0.26 1.09 10.43
N PHE A 136 -1.22 0.18 10.22
CA PHE A 136 -1.08 -1.19 10.67
C PHE A 136 0.14 -1.87 10.02
N ASN A 137 0.26 -1.77 8.70
CA ASN A 137 1.38 -2.37 7.97
C ASN A 137 2.73 -1.69 8.29
N LEU A 138 2.76 -0.38 8.53
CA LEU A 138 3.96 0.30 9.06
C LEU A 138 4.34 -0.24 10.43
N ALA A 139 3.38 -0.41 11.33
CA ALA A 139 3.62 -0.99 12.65
C ALA A 139 4.19 -2.41 12.55
N CYS A 140 3.65 -3.26 11.66
CA CYS A 140 4.21 -4.58 11.38
C CYS A 140 5.65 -4.51 10.88
N LEU A 141 5.94 -3.63 9.91
CA LEU A 141 7.28 -3.45 9.35
C LEU A 141 8.29 -3.07 10.45
N TYR A 142 7.95 -2.09 11.30
CA TYR A 142 8.82 -1.67 12.40
C TYR A 142 8.93 -2.71 13.51
N ALA A 143 7.86 -3.49 13.77
CA ALA A 143 7.90 -4.60 14.71
C ALA A 143 8.92 -5.67 14.28
N ILE A 144 8.95 -6.01 12.98
CA ILE A 144 9.94 -6.93 12.42
C ILE A 144 11.35 -6.36 12.53
N GLN A 145 11.52 -5.05 12.32
CA GLN A 145 12.81 -4.36 12.46
C GLN A 145 13.26 -4.17 13.93
N ARG A 146 12.41 -4.55 14.91
CA ARG A 146 12.62 -4.33 16.35
C ARG A 146 12.70 -2.85 16.75
N ASP A 147 12.13 -1.96 15.94
CA ASP A 147 12.02 -0.55 16.29
C ASP A 147 10.77 -0.33 17.14
N LYS A 148 10.95 -0.28 18.47
CA LYS A 148 9.84 -0.14 19.42
C LYS A 148 9.12 1.19 19.27
N GLU A 149 9.85 2.29 19.12
CA GLU A 149 9.26 3.64 19.16
C GLU A 149 8.38 3.88 17.94
N GLU A 150 8.90 3.59 16.75
CA GLU A 150 8.14 3.70 15.51
C GLU A 150 6.99 2.71 15.47
N MET A 151 7.20 1.48 15.92
CA MET A 151 6.11 0.50 16.01
C MET A 151 4.95 1.03 16.88
N LEU A 152 5.22 1.49 18.11
CA LEU A 152 4.18 1.99 19.01
C LEU A 152 3.48 3.25 18.46
N HIS A 153 4.23 4.14 17.80
CA HIS A 153 3.68 5.32 17.14
C HIS A 153 2.63 4.92 16.09
N ASN A 154 2.99 3.99 15.20
CA ASN A 154 2.13 3.52 14.12
C ASN A 154 0.93 2.71 14.65
N VAL A 155 1.11 1.86 15.67
CA VAL A 155 -0.01 1.17 16.36
C VAL A 155 -1.04 2.19 16.87
N ALA A 156 -0.58 3.25 17.54
CA ALA A 156 -1.48 4.25 18.11
C ALA A 156 -2.28 4.99 17.03
N ILE A 157 -1.69 5.26 15.86
CA ILE A 157 -2.41 5.91 14.74
C ILE A 157 -3.43 4.94 14.15
N ALA A 158 -3.03 3.70 13.83
CA ALA A 158 -3.91 2.70 13.26
C ALA A 158 -5.15 2.44 14.13
N LEU A 159 -4.98 2.35 15.46
CA LEU A 159 -6.10 2.23 16.42
C LEU A 159 -7.05 3.43 16.35
N ARG A 160 -6.53 4.67 16.28
CA ARG A 160 -7.37 5.87 16.13
C ARG A 160 -8.16 5.89 14.83
N LEU A 161 -7.61 5.31 13.77
CA LEU A 161 -8.27 5.16 12.47
C LEU A 161 -9.23 3.95 12.41
N GLY A 162 -9.38 3.21 13.52
CA GLY A 162 -10.34 2.11 13.63
C GLY A 162 -9.80 0.72 13.36
N GLN A 163 -8.47 0.53 13.28
CA GLN A 163 -7.88 -0.81 13.26
C GLN A 163 -8.27 -1.56 14.54
N SER A 164 -8.61 -2.85 14.43
CA SER A 164 -9.00 -3.63 15.59
C SER A 164 -7.79 -3.93 16.49
N PRO A 165 -7.88 -3.70 17.82
CA PRO A 165 -6.88 -4.18 18.77
C PRO A 165 -6.54 -5.66 18.62
N LYS A 166 -7.53 -6.48 18.23
CA LYS A 166 -7.36 -7.92 18.03
C LYS A 166 -6.27 -8.21 16.99
N ASP A 167 -6.20 -7.41 15.93
CA ASP A 167 -5.28 -7.65 14.82
C ASP A 167 -3.83 -7.58 15.31
N PHE A 168 -3.49 -6.59 16.15
CA PHE A 168 -2.17 -6.47 16.78
C PHE A 168 -1.83 -7.62 17.75
N LEU A 169 -2.83 -8.15 18.45
CA LEU A 169 -2.64 -9.26 19.40
C LEU A 169 -2.48 -10.61 18.69
N THR A 170 -3.07 -10.77 17.51
CA THR A 170 -3.04 -12.04 16.76
C THR A 170 -1.95 -12.09 15.70
N ASP A 171 -1.57 -10.96 15.13
CA ASP A 171 -0.55 -10.92 14.08
C ASP A 171 0.83 -11.33 14.65
N SER A 172 1.56 -12.15 13.91
CA SER A 172 2.86 -12.71 14.33
C SER A 172 3.98 -11.67 14.30
N ASP A 173 3.85 -10.60 13.52
CA ASP A 173 4.89 -9.58 13.42
C ASP A 173 5.14 -8.89 14.78
N PHE A 174 4.11 -8.86 15.63
CA PHE A 174 4.18 -8.29 16.98
C PHE A 174 4.62 -9.28 18.07
N ASP A 175 4.98 -10.54 17.75
CA ASP A 175 5.28 -11.56 18.78
C ASP A 175 6.35 -11.13 19.79
N GLY A 176 7.35 -10.35 19.35
CA GLY A 176 8.38 -9.83 20.26
C GLY A 176 7.92 -8.71 21.19
N PHE A 177 6.75 -8.13 20.95
CA PHE A 177 6.18 -7.01 21.70
C PHE A 177 4.92 -7.39 22.49
N LYS A 178 4.35 -8.58 22.32
CA LYS A 178 3.11 -9.01 23.02
C LYS A 178 3.20 -9.01 24.55
N LYS A 179 4.41 -9.03 25.11
CA LYS A 179 4.66 -8.91 26.56
C LYS A 179 5.17 -7.53 26.98
N ASP A 180 5.41 -6.63 26.04
CA ASP A 180 5.86 -5.27 26.32
C ASP A 180 4.72 -4.46 26.97
N PRO A 181 4.96 -3.81 28.11
CA PRO A 181 3.92 -3.11 28.84
C PRO A 181 3.37 -1.89 28.08
N ASP A 182 4.18 -1.22 27.25
CA ASP A 182 3.70 -0.09 26.44
C ASP A 182 2.85 -0.58 25.28
N PHE A 183 3.24 -1.67 24.63
CA PHE A 183 2.43 -2.30 23.59
C PHE A 183 1.06 -2.75 24.14
N ILE A 184 1.05 -3.48 25.26
CA ILE A 184 -0.20 -3.90 25.91
C ILE A 184 -1.06 -2.68 26.27
N ARG A 185 -0.44 -1.63 26.83
CA ARG A 185 -1.14 -0.40 27.22
C ARG A 185 -1.80 0.29 26.03
N ILE A 186 -1.10 0.44 24.92
CA ILE A 186 -1.63 1.11 23.72
C ILE A 186 -2.73 0.25 23.08
N VAL A 187 -2.49 -1.06 22.90
CA VAL A 187 -3.43 -1.95 22.19
C VAL A 187 -4.71 -2.19 22.99
N THR A 188 -4.62 -2.39 24.30
CA THR A 188 -5.78 -2.75 25.13
C THR A 188 -6.45 -1.57 25.82
N GLY A 189 -5.80 -0.40 25.83
CA GLY A 189 -6.21 0.75 26.64
C GLY A 189 -6.11 0.51 28.16
N ARG A 190 -5.47 -0.59 28.59
CA ARG A 190 -5.30 -0.96 30.01
C ARG A 190 -3.82 -0.98 30.37
N SER A 191 -3.45 -0.45 31.53
CA SER A 191 -2.10 -0.67 32.08
C SER A 191 -1.84 -2.18 32.22
N ALA A 192 -0.66 -2.65 31.83
CA ALA A 192 -0.27 -4.05 32.02
C ALA A 192 -0.48 -4.44 33.48
N ALA A 193 -1.27 -5.48 33.73
CA ALA A 193 -1.49 -5.97 35.10
C ALA A 193 -0.12 -6.38 35.69
N PRO A 194 0.21 -5.95 36.93
CA PRO A 194 1.43 -6.41 37.57
C PRO A 194 1.36 -7.93 37.69
N PHE A 195 2.36 -8.63 37.16
CA PHE A 195 2.48 -10.08 37.28
C PHE A 195 2.42 -10.45 38.77
N SER A 196 1.36 -11.14 39.19
CA SER A 196 1.32 -11.85 40.46
C SER A 196 2.32 -13.02 40.39
N LYS A 197 3.28 -13.02 41.32
CA LYS A 197 4.25 -14.12 41.54
C LYS A 197 3.55 -15.42 41.90
#